data_AF-A0A7X4Y5Z2-F1
#
_entry.id   AF-A0A7X4Y5Z2-F1
#
_cell.length_a   1.000
_cell.length_b   1.000
_cell.length_c   1.000
_cell.angle_alpha   90.00
_cell.angle_beta   90.00
_cell.angle_gamma   90.00
#
_symmetry.space_group_name_H-M   'P 1'
#
loop_
_entity.id
_entity.type
_entity.pdbx_description
1 polymer ?
#
loop_
_entity_poly.entity_id
_entity_poly.type
_entity_poly.pdbx_seq_one_letter_code
_entity_poly.pdbx_strand_id
1 'polypeptide(L)'
;MRIARADLELEPSQAHDGRLRPAEIATLPLQRATLVTLAACDTARGEAELSDERLDFTRAFLIAGASAVLATRWKVAEDEATTRFLVDFYRAYREPLETPPALRKARALTVARRLARERQEPASVWAAWVLVGDAR
;
A
#
# COMPACT_ATOMS: atom_id res chain seq x y z
N MET A 1 -2.44 -22.51 -20.50
CA MET A 1 -1.90 -21.33 -19.78
C MET A 1 -3.05 -20.65 -19.05
N ARG A 2 -3.16 -20.80 -17.72
CA ARG A 2 -4.25 -20.21 -16.94
C ARG A 2 -3.86 -18.77 -16.59
N ILE A 3 -4.59 -17.79 -17.11
CA ILE A 3 -4.44 -16.39 -16.73
C ILE A 3 -4.99 -16.25 -15.30
N ALA A 4 -4.10 -16.11 -14.31
CA ALA A 4 -4.51 -15.71 -12.98
C ALA A 4 -4.99 -14.24 -13.04
N ARG A 5 -6.30 -14.05 -12.87
CA ARG A 5 -6.89 -12.73 -12.63
C ARG A 5 -6.55 -12.34 -11.20
N ALA A 6 -5.96 -11.16 -11.01
CA ALA A 6 -5.69 -10.62 -9.69
C ALA A 6 -6.86 -9.72 -9.27
N ASP A 7 -7.49 -10.04 -8.14
CA ASP A 7 -8.59 -9.29 -7.54
C ASP A 7 -8.37 -9.17 -6.03
N LEU A 8 -8.89 -8.10 -5.43
CA LEU A 8 -9.00 -7.98 -3.98
C LEU A 8 -10.29 -8.68 -3.57
N GLU A 9 -10.16 -9.68 -2.70
CA GLU A 9 -11.30 -10.38 -2.11
C GLU A 9 -11.86 -9.56 -0.95
N LEU A 10 -13.13 -9.22 -1.05
CA LEU A 10 -13.94 -8.53 -0.06
C LEU A 10 -15.09 -9.45 0.37
N GLU A 11 -15.72 -9.12 1.48
CA GLU A 11 -16.96 -9.80 1.86
C GLU A 11 -18.02 -9.58 0.76
N PRO A 12 -18.60 -10.66 0.18
CA PRO A 12 -19.63 -10.54 -0.84
C PRO A 12 -20.91 -9.96 -0.22
N SER A 13 -21.69 -9.25 -1.03
CA SER A 13 -22.99 -8.71 -0.64
C SER A 13 -24.06 -9.12 -1.65
N GLN A 14 -25.33 -8.82 -1.37
CA GLN A 14 -26.41 -9.13 -2.33
C GLN A 14 -26.22 -8.46 -3.70
N ALA A 15 -25.45 -7.36 -3.78
CA ALA A 15 -25.23 -6.60 -5.01
C ALA A 15 -23.85 -6.83 -5.66
N HIS A 16 -22.90 -7.45 -4.94
CA HIS A 16 -21.50 -7.55 -5.39
C HIS A 16 -20.91 -8.92 -5.09
N ASP A 17 -20.15 -9.46 -6.05
CA ASP A 17 -19.52 -10.79 -6.00
C ASP A 17 -18.31 -10.88 -5.05
N GLY A 18 -18.01 -9.82 -4.30
CA GLY A 18 -16.87 -9.75 -3.38
C GLY A 18 -15.52 -9.61 -4.07
N ARG A 19 -15.45 -9.38 -5.39
CA ARG A 19 -14.18 -9.29 -6.11
C ARG A 19 -13.99 -7.88 -6.66
N LEU A 20 -12.98 -7.18 -6.15
CA LEU A 20 -12.65 -5.83 -6.59
C LEU A 20 -11.42 -5.85 -7.51
N ARG A 21 -11.62 -5.56 -8.79
CA ARG A 21 -10.56 -5.58 -9.82
C ARG A 21 -9.88 -4.22 -9.96
N PRO A 22 -8.62 -4.17 -10.43
CA PRO A 22 -7.92 -2.90 -10.69
C PRO A 22 -8.69 -1.92 -11.58
N ALA A 23 -9.36 -2.41 -12.62
CA ALA A 23 -10.16 -1.55 -13.51
C ALA A 23 -11.35 -0.90 -12.79
N GLU A 24 -11.97 -1.60 -11.84
CA GLU A 24 -13.07 -1.06 -11.03
C GLU A 24 -12.53 -0.04 -10.04
N ILE A 25 -11.39 -0.33 -9.40
CA ILE A 25 -10.70 0.59 -8.49
C ILE A 25 -10.40 1.91 -9.19
N ALA A 26 -9.91 1.87 -10.42
CA ALA A 26 -9.56 3.06 -11.20
C ALA A 26 -10.75 4.02 -11.44
N THR A 27 -11.99 3.55 -11.29
CA THR A 27 -13.21 4.37 -11.40
C THR A 27 -13.68 4.96 -10.07
N LEU A 28 -13.05 4.60 -8.95
CA LEU A 28 -13.44 5.08 -7.63
C LEU A 28 -13.12 6.58 -7.45
N PRO A 29 -13.95 7.35 -6.72
CA PRO A 29 -13.71 8.76 -6.46
C PRO A 29 -12.74 8.97 -5.29
N LEU A 30 -11.45 8.66 -5.48
CA LEU A 30 -10.43 8.71 -4.41
C LEU A 30 -9.64 10.02 -4.35
N GLN A 31 -10.12 11.11 -4.96
CA GLN A 31 -9.44 12.41 -5.00
C GLN A 31 -9.21 13.03 -3.61
N ARG A 32 -9.97 12.57 -2.60
CA ARG A 32 -9.82 12.99 -1.19
C ARG A 32 -8.91 12.05 -0.38
N ALA A 33 -8.51 10.91 -0.94
CA ALA A 33 -7.65 9.95 -0.27
C ALA A 33 -6.19 10.41 -0.34
N THR A 34 -5.68 10.93 0.78
CA THR A 34 -4.29 11.37 0.88
C THR A 34 -3.29 10.20 0.88
N LEU A 35 -3.72 9.03 1.37
CA LEU A 35 -2.92 7.82 1.45
C LEU A 35 -3.82 6.58 1.40
N VAL A 36 -3.45 5.62 0.56
CA VAL A 36 -3.98 4.24 0.58
C VAL A 36 -2.87 3.31 1.06
N THR A 37 -3.18 2.33 1.92
CA THR A 37 -2.20 1.33 2.36
C THR A 37 -2.59 -0.04 1.81
N LEU A 38 -1.67 -0.68 1.10
CA LEU A 38 -1.81 -1.99 0.49
C LEU A 38 -0.78 -2.96 1.08
N ALA A 39 -1.24 -3.79 2.00
CA ALA A 39 -0.46 -4.88 2.59
C ALA A 39 -0.59 -6.20 1.81
N ALA A 40 -0.77 -6.11 0.49
CA ALA A 40 -1.20 -7.26 -0.34
C ALA A 40 -0.14 -7.70 -1.35
N CYS A 41 1.07 -7.16 -1.29
CA CYS A 41 1.94 -7.17 -2.43
C CYS A 41 2.99 -8.28 -2.40
N ASP A 42 2.70 -9.38 -3.08
CA ASP A 42 3.66 -9.93 -4.06
C ASP A 42 3.71 -9.06 -5.35
N THR A 43 2.95 -7.95 -5.39
CA THR A 43 2.65 -7.12 -6.56
C THR A 43 3.73 -6.08 -6.92
N ALA A 44 4.83 -5.99 -6.16
CA ALA A 44 6.04 -5.32 -6.62
C ALA A 44 7.02 -6.29 -7.29
N ARG A 45 6.79 -7.61 -7.15
CA ARG A 45 7.50 -8.64 -7.90
C ARG A 45 6.83 -8.71 -9.27
N GLY A 46 7.42 -8.01 -10.23
CA GLY A 46 7.05 -8.16 -11.62
C GLY A 46 7.30 -9.59 -12.09
N GLU A 47 6.30 -10.46 -12.03
CA GLU A 47 6.08 -11.44 -13.10
C GLU A 47 5.17 -10.76 -14.13
N ALA A 48 5.80 -9.81 -14.82
CA ALA A 48 5.24 -9.11 -15.96
C ALA A 48 5.34 -10.02 -17.18
N GLU A 49 4.29 -10.77 -17.47
CA GLU A 49 4.00 -11.03 -18.88
C GLU A 49 3.58 -9.69 -19.50
N LEU A 50 4.53 -9.11 -20.23
CA LEU A 50 4.44 -7.86 -20.97
C LEU A 50 3.28 -7.93 -21.98
N SER A 51 2.12 -7.42 -21.61
CA SER A 51 1.10 -7.00 -22.56
C SER A 51 0.34 -5.80 -22.00
N ASP A 52 0.02 -4.88 -22.90
CA ASP A 52 -0.32 -3.47 -22.71
C ASP A 52 -1.66 -3.19 -21.97
N GLU A 53 -2.18 -4.13 -21.16
CA GLU A 53 -3.58 -4.06 -20.68
C GLU A 53 -3.79 -4.39 -19.18
N ARG A 54 -2.75 -4.51 -18.35
CA ARG A 54 -2.93 -4.84 -16.92
C ARG A 54 -2.54 -3.71 -15.98
N LEU A 55 -3.54 -2.94 -15.53
CA LEU A 55 -3.43 -2.06 -14.38
C LEU A 55 -3.07 -2.87 -13.13
N ASP A 56 -1.94 -2.57 -12.48
CA ASP A 56 -1.66 -3.07 -11.13
C ASP A 56 -2.51 -2.31 -10.08
N PHE A 57 -2.68 -2.88 -8.89
CA PHE A 57 -3.48 -2.26 -7.83
C PHE A 57 -2.97 -0.86 -7.45
N THR A 58 -1.66 -0.70 -7.29
CA THR A 58 -1.05 0.60 -6.93
C THR A 58 -1.42 1.66 -7.96
N ARG A 59 -1.27 1.35 -9.25
CA ARG A 59 -1.62 2.23 -10.36
C ARG A 59 -3.12 2.50 -10.42
N ALA A 60 -3.96 1.51 -10.16
CA ALA A 60 -5.41 1.68 -10.12
C ALA A 60 -5.83 2.69 -9.05
N PHE A 61 -5.29 2.60 -7.83
CA PHE A 61 -5.59 3.57 -6.77
C PHE A 61 -5.09 4.98 -7.10
N LEU A 62 -3.92 5.10 -7.76
CA LEU A 62 -3.41 6.39 -8.21
C LEU A 62 -4.29 7.01 -9.32
N ILE A 63 -4.74 6.20 -10.29
CA ILE A 63 -5.66 6.66 -11.35
C ILE A 63 -7.00 7.12 -10.77
N ALA A 64 -7.50 6.41 -9.75
CA ALA A 64 -8.70 6.79 -9.00
C ALA A 64 -8.57 8.12 -8.23
N GLY A 65 -7.36 8.68 -8.15
CA GLY A 65 -7.09 9.99 -7.55
C GLY A 65 -6.47 9.94 -6.16
N ALA A 66 -6.09 8.77 -5.64
CA ALA A 66 -5.34 8.70 -4.39
C ALA A 66 -3.99 9.43 -4.54
N SER A 67 -3.63 10.29 -3.58
CA SER A 67 -2.38 11.05 -3.67
C SER A 67 -1.15 10.16 -3.56
N ALA A 68 -1.20 9.13 -2.72
CA ALA A 68 -0.11 8.18 -2.54
C ALA A 68 -0.62 6.79 -2.11
N VAL A 69 0.19 5.78 -2.37
CA VAL A 69 -0.04 4.39 -1.96
C VAL A 69 1.18 3.90 -1.17
N LEU A 70 0.97 3.45 0.07
CA LEU A 70 1.93 2.68 0.86
C LEU A 70 1.74 1.19 0.56
N ALA A 71 2.64 0.59 -0.21
CA ALA A 71 2.54 -0.79 -0.66
C ALA A 71 3.67 -1.64 -0.09
N THR A 72 3.49 -2.97 0.01
CA THR A 72 4.62 -3.88 0.29
C THR A 72 5.34 -4.29 -1.00
N ARG A 73 6.57 -4.80 -0.87
CA ARG A 73 7.35 -5.36 -1.98
C ARG A 73 7.22 -6.88 -2.10
N TRP A 74 6.93 -7.51 -0.97
CA TRP A 74 6.71 -8.93 -0.79
C TRP A 74 5.61 -9.13 0.25
N LYS A 75 5.13 -10.36 0.37
CA LYS A 75 4.18 -10.75 1.41
C LYS A 75 4.80 -10.49 2.79
N VAL A 76 4.15 -9.64 3.57
CA VAL A 76 4.46 -9.43 4.99
C VAL A 76 3.69 -10.45 5.82
N ALA A 77 4.23 -10.83 6.97
CA ALA A 77 3.56 -11.73 7.89
C ALA A 77 2.39 -11.02 8.58
N GLU A 78 1.32 -11.74 8.88
CA GLU A 78 0.20 -11.25 9.68
C GLU A 78 0.55 -11.40 11.16
N ASP A 79 1.54 -10.64 11.61
CA ASP A 79 2.12 -10.75 12.95
C ASP A 79 2.16 -9.40 13.70
N GLU A 80 2.58 -9.48 14.96
CA GLU A 80 2.66 -8.31 15.84
C GLU A 80 3.70 -7.30 15.34
N ALA A 81 4.80 -7.75 14.75
CA ALA A 81 5.84 -6.87 14.21
C ALA A 81 5.31 -6.02 13.04
N THR A 82 4.59 -6.64 12.11
CA THR A 82 3.96 -5.95 10.97
C THR A 82 2.87 -4.98 11.45
N THR A 83 2.07 -5.40 12.42
CA THR A 83 1.06 -4.54 13.04
C THR A 83 1.71 -3.32 13.70
N ARG A 84 2.77 -3.54 14.48
CA ARG A 84 3.50 -2.49 15.19
C ARG A 84 4.16 -1.51 14.22
N PHE A 85 4.73 -2.00 13.12
CA PHE A 85 5.28 -1.16 12.06
C PHE A 85 4.23 -0.20 11.49
N LEU A 86 3.04 -0.71 11.16
CA LEU A 86 1.94 0.12 10.66
C LEU A 86 1.45 1.13 11.71
N VAL A 87 1.34 0.72 12.97
CA VAL A 87 0.98 1.62 14.08
C VAL A 87 1.99 2.76 14.21
N ASP A 88 3.29 2.45 14.18
CA ASP A 88 4.35 3.46 14.26
C ASP A 88 4.31 4.41 13.06
N PHE A 89 4.08 3.88 11.86
CA PHE A 89 3.89 4.68 10.66
C PHE A 89 2.72 5.65 10.82
N TYR A 90 1.53 5.17 11.20
CA TYR A 90 0.35 6.01 11.32
C TYR A 90 0.44 7.01 12.48
N ARG A 91 1.12 6.68 13.57
CA ARG A 91 1.43 7.63 14.65
C ARG A 91 2.30 8.76 14.12
N ALA A 92 3.44 8.44 13.49
CA ALA A 92 4.34 9.44 12.92
C ALA A 92 3.67 10.26 11.79
N TYR A 93 2.75 9.67 11.03
CA TYR A 93 1.99 10.35 9.98
C TYR A 93 0.99 11.37 10.53
N ARG A 94 0.37 11.06 11.69
CA ARG A 94 -0.64 11.92 12.32
C ARG A 94 -0.07 13.00 13.22
N GLU A 95 1.18 12.86 13.66
CA GLU A 95 1.80 13.84 14.54
C GLU A 95 1.98 15.20 13.83
N PRO A 96 1.39 16.29 14.37
CA PRO A 96 1.60 17.64 13.87
C PRO A 96 2.97 18.13 14.33
N LEU A 97 4.00 17.76 13.58
CA LEU A 97 5.33 18.34 13.74
C LEU A 97 5.52 19.47 12.74
N GLU A 98 6.56 20.28 12.95
CA GLU A 98 7.06 21.36 12.07
C GLU A 98 7.46 20.88 10.66
N THR A 99 7.14 19.63 10.33
CA THR A 99 7.34 19.03 9.02
C THR A 99 6.31 19.60 8.04
N PRO A 100 6.74 20.12 6.88
CA PRO A 100 5.84 20.50 5.81
C PRO A 100 4.84 19.36 5.52
N PRO A 101 3.54 19.66 5.27
CA PRO A 101 2.55 18.63 4.94
C PRO A 101 3.04 17.68 3.83
N ALA A 102 3.80 18.25 2.89
CA ALA A 102 4.49 17.63 1.77
C ALA A 102 5.74 16.80 2.14
N LEU A 103 5.99 16.44 3.39
CA LEU A 103 7.02 15.45 3.74
C LEU A 103 6.52 14.42 4.77
N ARG A 104 5.23 14.45 5.15
CA ARG A 104 4.73 13.67 6.28
C ARG A 104 4.80 12.18 6.02
N LYS A 105 4.45 11.72 4.80
CA LYS A 105 4.42 10.29 4.46
C LYS A 105 5.82 9.68 4.43
N ALA A 106 6.76 10.33 3.72
CA ALA A 106 8.14 9.89 3.64
C ALA A 106 8.82 9.87 5.02
N ARG A 107 8.58 10.90 5.83
CA ARG A 107 9.08 10.95 7.21
C ARG A 107 8.51 9.83 8.07
N ALA A 108 7.19 9.63 8.03
CA ALA A 108 6.53 8.58 8.80
C ALA A 108 7.11 7.19 8.47
N LEU A 109 7.38 6.92 7.18
CA LEU A 109 8.03 5.68 6.75
C LEU A 109 9.46 5.55 7.31
N THR A 110 10.22 6.64 7.32
CA THR A 110 11.57 6.66 7.91
C THR A 110 11.54 6.41 9.42
N VAL A 111 10.59 7.02 10.14
CA VAL A 111 10.42 6.83 11.59
C VAL A 111 10.03 5.38 11.89
N ALA A 112 9.05 4.82 11.20
CA ALA A 112 8.62 3.43 11.38
C ALA A 112 9.77 2.44 11.15
N ARG A 113 10.58 2.65 10.08
CA ARG A 113 11.77 1.84 9.80
C ARG A 113 12.83 1.96 10.89
N ARG A 114 13.06 3.16 11.41
CA ARG A 114 14.02 3.38 12.50
C ARG A 114 13.58 2.62 13.75
N LEU A 115 12.33 2.80 14.17
CA LEU A 115 11.79 2.16 15.38
C LEU A 115 11.80 0.62 15.27
N ALA A 116 11.44 0.07 14.11
CA ALA A 116 11.52 -1.36 13.86
C ALA A 116 12.97 -1.89 13.97
N ARG A 117 13.95 -1.15 13.44
CA ARG A 117 15.38 -1.51 13.53
C ARG A 117 15.90 -1.43 14.97
N GLU A 118 15.49 -0.42 15.74
CA GLU A 118 15.84 -0.28 17.17
C GLU A 118 15.31 -1.46 18.00
N ARG A 119 14.14 -2.00 17.61
CA ARG A 119 13.57 -3.22 18.20
C ARG A 119 14.14 -4.52 17.64
N GLN A 120 15.12 -4.44 16.74
CA GLN A 120 15.73 -5.59 16.06
C GLN A 120 14.70 -6.46 15.31
N GLU A 121 13.64 -5.85 14.78
CA GLU A 121 12.65 -6.54 13.95
C GLU A 121 13.28 -6.98 12.62
N PRO A 122 12.86 -8.14 12.06
CA PRO A 122 13.40 -8.65 10.80
C PRO A 122 13.26 -7.66 9.64
N ALA A 123 14.25 -7.65 8.75
CA ALA A 123 14.19 -6.84 7.54
C ALA A 123 12.99 -7.16 6.63
N SER A 124 12.47 -8.38 6.70
CA SER A 124 11.23 -8.78 6.02
C SER A 124 10.01 -7.96 6.44
N VAL A 125 10.03 -7.31 7.62
CA VAL A 125 8.97 -6.42 8.09
C VAL A 125 9.21 -4.98 7.60
N TRP A 126 10.31 -4.36 8.02
CA TRP A 126 10.50 -2.91 7.82
C TRP A 126 10.97 -2.52 6.42
N ALA A 127 11.64 -3.42 5.70
CA ALA A 127 12.11 -3.16 4.33
C ALA A 127 11.03 -3.44 3.27
N ALA A 128 9.92 -4.07 3.65
CA ALA A 128 8.85 -4.43 2.73
C ALA A 128 8.14 -3.20 2.15
N TRP A 129 8.01 -2.14 2.93
CA TRP A 129 7.10 -1.05 2.62
C TRP A 129 7.72 0.02 1.72
N VAL A 130 6.98 0.48 0.72
CA VAL A 130 7.34 1.56 -0.21
C VAL A 130 6.18 2.52 -0.41
N LEU A 131 6.48 3.79 -0.68
CA LEU A 131 5.50 4.80 -1.07
C LEU A 131 5.58 5.03 -2.58
N VAL A 132 4.43 5.05 -3.24
CA VAL A 132 4.28 5.34 -4.68
C VAL A 132 3.28 6.49 -4.85
N GLY A 133 3.54 7.39 -5.81
CA GLY A 133 2.75 8.60 -6.02
C GLY A 133 3.37 9.83 -5.35
N ASP A 134 2.54 10.76 -4.89
CA ASP A 134 2.99 11.95 -4.17
C ASP A 134 3.38 11.57 -2.73
N ALA A 135 4.59 11.03 -2.58
CA ALA A 135 5.19 10.64 -1.31
C ALA A 135 5.52 11.84 -0.40
N ARG A 136 5.25 13.05 -0.89
CA ARG A 136 5.29 14.31 -0.16
C ARG A 136 4.10 14.38 0.80
#